data_AF-A0A182XZD9-F1
#
_entry.id   AF-A0A182XZD9-F1
#
_cell.length_a   1.000
_cell.length_b   1.000
_cell.length_c   1.000
_cell.angle_alpha   90.00
_cell.angle_beta   90.00
_cell.angle_gamma   90.00
#
_symmetry.space_group_name_H-M   'P 1'
#
loop_
_entity.id
_entity.type
_entity.pdbx_description
1 polymer ?
#
loop_
_entity_poly.entity_id
_entity_poly.type
_entity_poly.pdbx_seq_one_letter_code
_entity_poly.pdbx_strand_id
1 'polypeptide(L)'
;MKYLLLFLALAAFVGVQAASRFRQEFPGPYCAARRYDPCCRDRQDGCSQPISTTLCYCDEFCQRGEHGDCCPDYEEVCEGITPEPENATSCVHKNHYFTPYHDVVVDNCNTCKCNYDGSVTCTEDVCLVDDDLLRQLQHLERSVGWKATNYTEWWGRKYDQAKKLRLGTFYPKVPVKGMKRITNKGGSLPRHFDASEHWTGLIAEARDQGWCGSSWAFSTATMASDRFAILSKGREMIQLAPQQMLACVRRQHGCNGGYLDAAWYYLRKIGVVDEECYPYIAAQNVCKIQPGDTLITANCELPAKVNRTDMYRMGPALSLNNETDIMTEIKDRGTVQAIMRVYRDFFSYRSGIYRHSAAATPADERSAYHSVRLIGWGEERVGYEVVKYWIAINSWGQWWGENGRFRILRGSNECEIESYVLASNPYVHEHVQAIRNVGDLQEFYVGTGYVPHPSRRYPPYGRG
;
A
#
# COMPACT_ATOMS: atom_id res chain seq x y z
N MET A 1 -3.46 18.82 31.19
CA MET A 1 -4.21 18.65 29.91
C MET A 1 -5.49 17.82 30.03
N LYS A 2 -5.54 16.68 30.76
CA LYS A 2 -6.78 15.89 30.94
C LYS A 2 -7.93 16.63 31.65
N TYR A 3 -7.62 17.53 32.59
CA TYR A 3 -8.64 18.32 33.29
C TYR A 3 -9.20 19.49 32.46
N LEU A 4 -8.46 19.97 31.46
CA LEU A 4 -8.90 21.08 30.61
C LEU A 4 -10.00 20.64 29.62
N LEU A 5 -9.90 19.41 29.11
CA LEU A 5 -10.90 18.78 28.24
C LEU A 5 -12.18 18.39 28.99
N LEU A 6 -12.08 17.96 30.26
CA LEU A 6 -13.23 17.68 31.10
C LEU A 6 -14.00 18.96 31.46
N PHE A 7 -13.29 20.06 31.72
CA PHE A 7 -13.90 21.37 31.98
C PHE A 7 -14.56 21.96 30.72
N LEU A 8 -13.98 21.79 29.54
CA LEU A 8 -14.59 22.22 28.28
C LEU A 8 -15.87 21.42 27.94
N ALA A 9 -15.89 20.12 28.23
CA ALA A 9 -17.08 19.28 28.05
C ALA A 9 -18.21 19.61 29.05
N LEU A 10 -17.86 19.88 30.32
CA LEU A 10 -18.83 20.31 31.34
C LEU A 10 -19.37 21.72 31.06
N ALA A 11 -18.53 22.65 30.59
CA ALA A 11 -18.96 24.00 30.21
C ALA A 11 -19.91 23.99 29.00
N ALA A 12 -19.64 23.15 28.00
CA ALA A 12 -20.54 22.96 26.86
C ALA A 12 -21.89 22.33 27.27
N PHE A 13 -21.88 21.36 28.18
CA PHE A 13 -23.11 20.70 28.67
C PHE A 13 -24.00 21.63 29.53
N VAL A 14 -23.38 22.53 30.31
CA VAL A 14 -24.10 23.54 31.12
C VAL A 14 -24.62 24.68 30.25
N GLY A 15 -23.88 25.11 29.22
CA GLY A 15 -24.32 26.14 28.27
C GLY A 15 -25.57 25.75 27.48
N VAL A 16 -25.63 24.49 27.01
CA VAL A 16 -26.79 23.97 26.27
C VAL A 16 -28.04 23.83 27.17
N GLN A 17 -27.87 23.45 28.45
CA GLN A 17 -28.99 23.41 29.41
C GLN A 17 -29.46 24.80 29.87
N ALA A 18 -28.59 25.80 29.87
CA ALA A 18 -28.95 27.18 30.23
C ALA A 18 -29.70 27.89 29.10
N ALA A 19 -29.28 27.71 27.84
CA ALA A 19 -29.95 28.26 26.66
C ALA A 19 -31.38 27.68 26.49
N SER A 20 -31.56 26.38 26.74
CA SER A 20 -32.88 25.74 26.70
C SER A 20 -33.79 26.19 27.84
N ARG A 21 -33.27 26.37 29.07
CA ARG A 21 -34.04 26.92 30.20
C ARG A 21 -34.48 28.37 30.01
N PHE A 22 -33.60 29.24 29.50
CA PHE A 22 -33.93 30.66 29.26
C PHE A 22 -35.06 30.81 28.23
N ARG A 23 -35.07 29.95 27.20
CA ARG A 23 -36.14 29.89 26.20
C ARG A 23 -37.47 29.36 26.76
N GLN A 24 -37.42 28.43 27.71
CA GLN A 24 -38.63 27.93 28.40
C GLN A 24 -39.23 28.99 29.34
N GLU A 25 -38.39 29.80 29.99
CA GLU A 25 -38.84 30.89 30.88
C GLU A 25 -39.38 32.10 30.11
N PHE A 26 -38.86 32.38 28.92
CA PHE A 26 -39.26 33.51 28.08
C PHE A 26 -39.60 33.07 26.64
N PRO A 27 -40.77 32.41 26.43
CA PRO A 27 -41.17 31.98 25.10
C PRO A 27 -41.37 33.18 24.16
N GLY A 28 -40.84 33.08 22.93
CA GLY A 28 -40.99 34.08 21.88
C GLY A 28 -42.39 34.13 21.24
N PRO A 29 -42.55 34.80 20.09
CA PRO A 29 -41.50 35.29 19.19
C PRO A 29 -40.96 36.68 19.55
N TYR A 30 -39.67 36.92 19.30
CA TYR A 30 -39.02 38.23 19.42
C TYR A 30 -38.39 38.64 18.08
N CYS A 31 -37.28 38.02 17.68
CA CYS A 31 -36.65 38.33 16.39
C CYS A 31 -37.56 37.98 15.23
N ALA A 32 -38.29 36.86 15.32
CA ALA A 32 -39.28 36.47 14.33
C ALA A 32 -40.49 37.44 14.24
N ALA A 33 -40.77 38.21 15.30
CA ALA A 33 -41.91 39.14 15.34
C ALA A 33 -41.64 40.48 14.63
N ARG A 34 -40.41 40.71 14.19
CA ARG A 34 -39.99 41.98 13.56
C ARG A 34 -40.43 42.06 12.11
N ARG A 35 -41.00 43.20 11.73
CA ARG A 35 -41.67 43.40 10.43
C ARG A 35 -40.78 43.63 9.22
N TYR A 36 -39.64 44.30 9.40
CA TYR A 36 -38.86 44.83 8.28
C TYR A 36 -37.51 44.14 8.12
N ASP A 37 -36.87 43.83 9.25
CA ASP A 37 -35.62 43.08 9.30
C ASP A 37 -35.59 42.28 10.60
N PRO A 38 -35.72 40.95 10.55
CA PRO A 38 -35.62 40.09 11.72
C PRO A 38 -34.24 40.13 12.39
N CYS A 39 -33.18 40.41 11.62
CA CYS A 39 -31.80 40.16 12.02
C CYS A 39 -30.86 41.26 11.51
N CYS A 40 -30.47 42.19 12.38
CA CYS A 40 -29.62 43.30 11.96
C CYS A 40 -28.15 42.92 11.93
N ARG A 41 -27.44 43.48 10.95
CA ARG A 41 -25.98 43.48 10.91
C ARG A 41 -25.43 44.63 11.74
N ASP A 42 -24.30 44.38 12.39
CA ASP A 42 -23.64 45.29 13.33
C ASP A 42 -24.53 45.71 14.51
N ARG A 43 -23.95 46.41 15.49
CA ARG A 43 -24.69 46.91 16.64
C ARG A 43 -25.75 47.93 16.21
N GLN A 44 -27.02 47.61 16.45
CA GLN A 44 -28.12 48.53 16.17
C GLN A 44 -29.05 48.58 17.38
N ASP A 45 -29.03 49.68 18.14
CA ASP A 45 -29.84 49.78 19.36
C ASP A 45 -31.36 49.72 19.08
N GLY A 46 -31.81 50.07 17.87
CA GLY A 46 -33.19 49.88 17.41
C GLY A 46 -33.53 48.42 17.04
N CYS A 47 -32.53 47.54 17.08
CA CYS A 47 -32.63 46.13 16.78
C CYS A 47 -32.97 45.28 18.02
N SER A 48 -33.75 45.84 18.94
CA SER A 48 -34.15 45.20 20.19
C SER A 48 -35.62 44.81 20.22
N GLN A 49 -35.98 43.87 21.10
CA GLN A 49 -37.35 43.54 21.49
C GLN A 49 -37.50 43.59 23.01
N PRO A 50 -38.67 44.00 23.54
CA PRO A 50 -38.94 43.95 24.96
C PRO A 50 -39.04 42.50 25.45
N ILE A 51 -38.32 42.17 26.51
CA ILE A 51 -38.37 40.88 27.21
C ILE A 51 -38.50 41.11 28.71
N SER A 52 -39.63 40.69 29.30
CA SER A 52 -39.92 40.94 30.72
C SER A 52 -39.77 42.43 31.10
N THR A 53 -38.78 42.80 31.93
CA THR A 53 -38.50 44.18 32.36
C THR A 53 -37.33 44.85 31.63
N THR A 54 -36.76 44.20 30.60
CA THR A 54 -35.58 44.67 29.86
C THR A 54 -35.76 44.52 28.35
N LEU A 55 -34.69 44.77 27.58
CA LEU A 55 -34.60 44.53 26.15
C LEU A 55 -33.68 43.35 25.86
N CYS A 56 -34.03 42.56 24.85
CA CYS A 56 -33.12 41.65 24.16
C CYS A 56 -32.82 42.17 22.76
N TYR A 57 -31.75 41.70 22.14
CA TYR A 57 -31.28 42.18 20.84
C TYR A 57 -31.29 41.08 19.78
N CYS A 58 -31.57 41.48 18.54
CA CYS A 58 -31.57 40.62 17.35
C CYS A 58 -30.47 41.03 16.37
N ASP A 59 -29.34 41.52 16.87
CA ASP A 59 -28.20 41.93 16.08
C ASP A 59 -26.95 41.09 16.42
N GLU A 60 -25.99 41.06 15.49
CA GLU A 60 -24.76 40.27 15.62
C GLU A 60 -23.94 40.59 16.88
N PHE A 61 -24.16 41.75 17.50
CA PHE A 61 -23.42 42.18 18.68
C PHE A 61 -23.95 41.58 19.97
N CYS A 62 -25.13 40.97 19.96
CA CYS A 62 -25.75 40.39 21.14
C CYS A 62 -24.98 39.16 21.68
N GLN A 63 -24.15 38.51 20.85
CA GLN A 63 -23.40 37.29 21.18
C GLN A 63 -22.10 37.55 21.98
N ARG A 64 -22.22 38.26 23.11
CA ARG A 64 -21.07 38.62 23.96
C ARG A 64 -20.81 37.62 25.08
N GLY A 65 -20.37 36.42 24.70
CA GLY A 65 -19.91 35.40 25.66
C GLY A 65 -20.93 35.08 26.76
N GLU A 66 -20.48 34.90 28.01
CA GLU A 66 -21.33 34.50 29.16
C GLU A 66 -22.45 35.49 29.54
N HIS A 67 -22.48 36.69 28.94
CA HIS A 67 -23.48 37.73 29.23
C HIS A 67 -24.10 38.31 27.94
N GLY A 68 -24.29 37.48 26.91
CA GLY A 68 -25.01 37.89 25.72
C GLY A 68 -26.45 38.28 26.02
N ASP A 69 -26.94 39.35 25.40
CA ASP A 69 -28.29 39.90 25.53
C ASP A 69 -29.16 39.57 24.30
N CYS A 70 -28.81 38.49 23.59
CA CYS A 70 -29.59 37.99 22.46
C CYS A 70 -31.01 37.61 22.86
N CYS A 71 -31.97 37.88 21.97
CA CYS A 71 -33.32 37.36 22.15
C CYS A 71 -33.34 35.82 22.12
N PRO A 72 -34.25 35.16 22.88
CA PRO A 72 -34.32 33.69 22.96
C PRO A 72 -34.47 32.96 21.62
N ASP A 73 -34.97 33.61 20.57
CA ASP A 73 -35.15 33.06 19.22
C ASP A 73 -34.08 33.53 18.22
N TYR A 74 -33.03 34.25 18.65
CA TYR A 74 -31.99 34.79 17.77
C TYR A 74 -31.23 33.71 16.99
N GLU A 75 -30.72 32.67 17.65
CA GLU A 75 -29.93 31.61 16.98
C GLU A 75 -30.76 30.88 15.91
N GLU A 76 -32.05 30.65 16.18
CA GLU A 76 -32.95 30.00 15.23
C GLU A 76 -33.33 30.90 14.06
N VAL A 77 -33.66 32.16 14.33
CA VAL A 77 -34.19 33.09 13.32
C VAL A 77 -33.07 33.74 12.51
N CYS A 78 -31.94 34.04 13.14
CA CYS A 78 -30.85 34.82 12.55
C CYS A 78 -29.64 33.99 12.16
N GLU A 79 -29.36 32.88 12.85
CA GLU A 79 -28.25 31.98 12.49
C GLU A 79 -28.73 30.70 11.80
N GLY A 80 -30.03 30.44 11.80
CA GLY A 80 -30.60 29.21 11.25
C GLY A 80 -30.25 27.96 12.04
N ILE A 81 -29.84 28.11 13.31
CA ILE A 81 -29.52 27.01 14.21
C ILE A 81 -30.84 26.50 14.80
N THR A 82 -31.35 25.39 14.28
CA THR A 82 -32.50 24.71 14.88
C THR A 82 -32.07 24.02 16.17
N PRO A 83 -32.74 24.25 17.33
CA PRO A 83 -32.45 23.53 18.56
C PRO A 83 -32.61 22.03 18.34
N GLU A 84 -31.69 21.22 18.90
CA GLU A 84 -31.90 19.77 18.95
C GLU A 84 -33.22 19.49 19.71
N PRO A 85 -34.08 18.59 19.21
CA PRO A 85 -35.34 18.30 19.88
C PRO A 85 -35.06 17.83 21.31
N GLU A 86 -35.79 18.37 22.30
CA GLU A 86 -35.62 18.05 23.73
C GLU A 86 -35.79 16.55 24.06
N ASN A 87 -36.35 15.79 23.12
CA ASN A 87 -36.46 14.33 23.14
C ASN A 87 -35.79 13.70 21.89
N ALA A 88 -34.57 14.10 21.55
CA ALA A 88 -33.83 13.47 20.46
C ALA A 88 -33.66 11.98 20.75
N THR A 89 -34.13 11.13 19.82
CA THR A 89 -33.95 9.69 19.90
C THR A 89 -32.46 9.38 20.06
N SER A 90 -32.06 8.70 21.14
CA SER A 90 -30.66 8.35 21.39
C SER A 90 -30.42 6.88 21.05
N CYS A 91 -29.37 6.62 20.27
CA CYS A 91 -28.89 5.27 20.00
C CYS A 91 -27.67 4.92 20.86
N VAL A 92 -27.47 3.62 21.08
CA VAL A 92 -26.29 3.08 21.77
C VAL A 92 -25.65 2.00 20.92
N HIS A 93 -24.36 2.12 20.64
CA HIS A 93 -23.55 1.09 19.98
C HIS A 93 -22.22 0.92 20.71
N LYS A 94 -21.91 -0.30 21.21
CA LYS A 94 -20.68 -0.60 21.97
C LYS A 94 -20.33 0.44 23.05
N ASN A 95 -21.30 0.83 23.86
CA ASN A 95 -21.20 1.87 24.91
C ASN A 95 -20.97 3.32 24.41
N HIS A 96 -21.11 3.58 23.11
CA HIS A 96 -21.15 4.92 22.55
C HIS A 96 -22.59 5.37 22.33
N TYR A 97 -22.93 6.54 22.88
CA TYR A 97 -24.23 7.18 22.72
C TYR A 97 -24.16 8.21 21.59
N PHE A 98 -25.13 8.20 20.67
CA PHE A 98 -25.19 9.13 19.54
C PHE A 98 -26.63 9.28 19.04
N THR A 99 -26.93 10.40 18.38
CA THR A 99 -28.29 10.71 17.89
C THR A 99 -28.33 10.67 16.35
N PRO A 100 -29.52 10.66 15.73
CA PRO A 100 -29.66 10.76 14.26
C PRO A 100 -29.11 12.05 13.66
N TYR A 101 -28.88 13.06 14.50
CA TYR A 101 -28.40 14.38 14.12
C TYR A 101 -26.87 14.53 14.21
N HIS A 102 -26.20 13.63 14.95
CA HIS A 102 -24.74 13.63 15.08
C HIS A 102 -24.07 12.82 13.97
N ASP A 103 -22.79 13.12 13.72
CA ASP A 103 -21.94 12.32 12.83
C ASP A 103 -21.90 10.85 13.27
N VAL A 104 -21.72 9.97 12.29
CA VAL A 104 -21.71 8.51 12.41
C VAL A 104 -20.69 7.99 13.45
N VAL A 105 -21.03 6.90 14.14
CA VAL A 105 -20.06 6.18 15.00
C VAL A 105 -19.26 5.22 14.14
N VAL A 106 -17.93 5.25 14.26
CA VAL A 106 -17.04 4.32 13.57
C VAL A 106 -16.66 3.17 14.49
N ASP A 107 -17.05 1.96 14.12
CA ASP A 107 -16.71 0.71 14.79
C ASP A 107 -15.72 -0.08 13.93
N ASN A 108 -14.44 0.02 14.27
CA ASN A 108 -13.33 -0.44 13.42
C ASN A 108 -13.44 0.17 12.01
N CYS A 109 -13.74 -0.62 10.98
CA CYS A 109 -13.90 -0.16 9.61
C CYS A 109 -15.37 0.10 9.23
N ASN A 110 -16.31 -0.22 10.12
CA ASN A 110 -17.73 -0.11 9.90
C ASN A 110 -18.28 1.21 10.41
N THR A 111 -19.24 1.76 9.67
CA THR A 111 -19.88 3.03 10.00
C THR A 111 -21.30 2.77 10.47
N CYS A 112 -21.63 3.23 11.67
CA CYS A 112 -22.91 3.04 12.33
C CYS A 112 -23.71 4.35 12.36
N LYS A 113 -24.96 4.28 11.89
CA LYS A 113 -25.92 5.39 11.85
C LYS A 113 -27.05 5.12 12.83
N CYS A 114 -27.49 6.18 13.50
CA CYS A 114 -28.67 6.16 14.35
C CYS A 114 -29.87 6.58 13.49
N ASN A 115 -30.88 5.72 13.42
CA ASN A 115 -32.11 6.00 12.71
C ASN A 115 -33.07 6.80 13.60
N TYR A 116 -33.99 7.54 13.00
CA TYR A 116 -34.96 8.36 13.74
C TYR A 116 -35.88 7.54 14.67
N ASP A 117 -36.02 6.23 14.43
CA ASP A 117 -36.76 5.28 15.27
C ASP A 117 -35.94 4.73 16.46
N GLY A 118 -34.67 5.12 16.58
CA GLY A 118 -33.75 4.69 17.65
C GLY A 118 -33.02 3.39 17.36
N SER A 119 -33.21 2.80 16.17
CA SER A 119 -32.42 1.66 15.73
C SER A 119 -31.04 2.09 15.23
N VAL A 120 -30.04 1.23 15.38
CA VAL A 120 -28.69 1.44 14.82
C VAL A 120 -28.53 0.58 13.58
N THR A 121 -28.07 1.18 12.49
CA THR A 121 -27.67 0.46 11.28
C THR A 121 -26.18 0.68 11.03
N CYS A 122 -25.41 -0.40 11.04
CA CYS A 122 -23.99 -0.38 10.71
C CYS A 122 -23.76 -0.97 9.32
N THR A 123 -22.69 -0.53 8.66
CA THR A 123 -22.16 -1.28 7.51
C THR A 123 -21.63 -2.64 7.97
N GLU A 124 -21.67 -3.63 7.08
CA GLU A 124 -21.20 -5.01 7.34
C GLU A 124 -19.96 -5.32 6.50
N ASP A 125 -18.99 -4.40 6.49
CA ASP A 125 -17.72 -4.61 5.81
C ASP A 125 -16.80 -5.53 6.62
N VAL A 126 -16.07 -6.40 5.91
CA VAL A 126 -14.97 -7.17 6.49
C VAL A 126 -13.80 -6.24 6.77
N CYS A 127 -13.45 -6.07 8.03
CA CYS A 127 -12.31 -5.25 8.43
C CYS A 127 -10.99 -6.00 8.24
N LEU A 128 -9.94 -5.25 7.91
CA LEU A 128 -8.60 -5.80 7.68
C LEU A 128 -7.99 -6.33 8.98
N VAL A 129 -8.12 -5.56 10.07
CA VAL A 129 -7.82 -6.03 11.42
C VAL A 129 -9.11 -6.60 12.00
N ASP A 130 -9.11 -7.90 12.23
CA ASP A 130 -10.24 -8.66 12.75
C ASP A 130 -9.82 -9.36 14.04
N ASP A 131 -10.33 -8.87 15.17
CA ASP A 131 -9.98 -9.39 16.49
C ASP A 131 -10.47 -10.83 16.71
N ASP A 132 -11.58 -11.23 16.07
CA ASP A 132 -12.09 -12.60 16.13
C ASP A 132 -11.16 -13.55 15.38
N LEU A 133 -10.75 -13.16 14.17
CA LEU A 133 -9.76 -13.93 13.40
C LEU A 133 -8.42 -14.02 14.15
N LEU A 134 -7.95 -12.93 14.74
CA LEU A 134 -6.71 -12.93 15.52
C LEU A 134 -6.79 -13.87 16.73
N ARG A 135 -7.91 -13.87 17.46
CA ARG A 135 -8.15 -14.82 18.56
C ARG A 135 -8.13 -16.26 18.08
N GLN A 136 -8.81 -16.56 16.97
CA GLN A 136 -8.82 -17.91 16.38
C GLN A 136 -7.41 -18.36 15.96
N LEU A 137 -6.66 -17.52 15.27
CA LEU A 137 -5.28 -17.81 14.87
C LEU A 137 -4.37 -18.02 16.07
N GLN A 138 -4.54 -17.26 17.15
CA GLN A 138 -3.78 -17.44 18.38
C GLN A 138 -4.08 -18.78 19.05
N HIS A 139 -5.35 -19.22 19.07
CA HIS A 139 -5.70 -20.56 19.55
C HIS A 139 -5.12 -21.68 18.67
N LEU A 140 -4.98 -21.43 17.36
CA LEU A 140 -4.44 -22.37 16.39
C LEU A 140 -2.91 -22.28 16.21
N GLU A 141 -2.20 -21.37 16.90
CA GLU A 141 -0.77 -21.07 16.67
C GLU A 141 0.09 -22.35 16.58
N ARG A 142 -0.15 -23.32 17.47
CA ARG A 142 0.58 -24.59 17.51
C ARG A 142 0.28 -25.50 16.31
N SER A 143 -0.93 -25.48 15.77
CA SER A 143 -1.32 -26.33 14.63
C SER A 143 -0.97 -25.69 13.29
N VAL A 144 -1.08 -24.37 13.16
CA VAL A 144 -0.70 -23.65 11.92
C VAL A 144 0.80 -23.40 11.82
N GLY A 145 1.52 -23.32 12.94
CA GLY A 145 2.98 -23.20 12.97
C GLY A 145 3.53 -21.80 12.68
N TRP A 146 2.69 -20.77 12.78
CA TRP A 146 3.08 -19.37 12.65
C TRP A 146 2.25 -18.49 13.59
N LYS A 147 2.77 -17.30 13.91
CA LYS A 147 2.16 -16.36 14.86
C LYS A 147 1.49 -15.21 14.13
N ALA A 148 0.25 -14.90 14.52
CA ALA A 148 -0.45 -13.71 14.10
C ALA A 148 -0.22 -12.56 15.08
N THR A 149 -0.33 -11.31 14.60
CA THR A 149 -0.29 -10.12 15.44
C THR A 149 -1.28 -9.06 14.94
N ASN A 150 -1.61 -8.11 15.82
CA ASN A 150 -2.42 -6.96 15.46
C ASN A 150 -1.51 -5.82 14.96
N TYR A 151 -1.66 -5.47 13.68
CA TYR A 151 -1.05 -4.28 13.08
C TYR A 151 -2.01 -3.10 13.22
N THR A 152 -1.85 -2.32 14.29
CA THR A 152 -2.73 -1.18 14.60
C THR A 152 -2.74 -0.10 13.51
N GLU A 153 -1.69 -0.02 12.71
CA GLU A 153 -1.57 0.87 11.54
C GLU A 153 -2.63 0.59 10.46
N TRP A 154 -3.26 -0.59 10.52
CA TRP A 154 -4.30 -1.04 9.62
C TRP A 154 -5.71 -0.96 10.21
N TRP A 155 -5.84 -0.52 11.47
CA TRP A 155 -7.14 -0.33 12.11
C TRP A 155 -8.03 0.61 11.29
N GLY A 156 -9.32 0.29 11.20
CA GLY A 156 -10.30 1.06 10.42
C GLY A 156 -10.24 0.87 8.91
N ARG A 157 -9.33 0.05 8.39
CA ARG A 157 -9.25 -0.28 6.96
C ARG A 157 -10.15 -1.46 6.63
N LYS A 158 -10.83 -1.38 5.48
CA LYS A 158 -11.60 -2.50 4.92
C LYS A 158 -10.67 -3.50 4.24
N TYR A 159 -10.98 -4.80 4.37
CA TYR A 159 -10.21 -5.87 3.73
C TYR A 159 -10.19 -5.74 2.20
N ASP A 160 -11.32 -5.39 1.57
CA ASP A 160 -11.38 -5.20 0.12
C ASP A 160 -10.52 -4.02 -0.37
N GLN A 161 -10.40 -2.96 0.44
CA GLN A 161 -9.46 -1.88 0.15
C GLN A 161 -8.02 -2.37 0.24
N ALA A 162 -7.69 -3.18 1.25
CA ALA A 162 -6.38 -3.80 1.41
C ALA A 162 -6.02 -4.69 0.22
N LYS A 163 -6.94 -5.55 -0.22
CA LYS A 163 -6.73 -6.38 -1.41
C LYS A 163 -6.37 -5.55 -2.63
N LYS A 164 -7.11 -4.47 -2.88
CA LYS A 164 -6.87 -3.61 -4.03
C LYS A 164 -5.56 -2.83 -3.94
N LEU A 165 -5.21 -2.34 -2.76
CA LEU A 165 -4.12 -1.36 -2.57
C LEU A 165 -2.84 -1.96 -1.97
N ARG A 166 -2.86 -3.21 -1.49
CA ARG A 166 -1.67 -3.93 -1.00
C ARG A 166 -1.29 -5.12 -1.89
N LEU A 167 -2.24 -5.75 -2.60
CA LEU A 167 -2.02 -6.96 -3.43
C LEU A 167 -2.07 -6.64 -4.94
N GLY A 168 -1.26 -5.68 -5.37
CA GLY A 168 -1.36 -5.06 -6.70
C GLY A 168 -0.93 -5.90 -7.90
N THR A 169 -0.92 -7.23 -7.85
CA THR A 169 -0.38 -8.03 -8.95
C THR A 169 -1.48 -8.81 -9.65
N PHE A 170 -1.52 -8.74 -10.97
CA PHE A 170 -2.43 -9.56 -11.76
C PHE A 170 -1.80 -10.90 -12.13
N TYR A 171 -2.63 -11.93 -12.14
CA TYR A 171 -2.22 -13.27 -12.53
C TYR A 171 -1.79 -13.33 -14.00
N PRO A 172 -0.72 -14.07 -14.35
CA PRO A 172 -0.19 -14.10 -15.71
C PRO A 172 -1.17 -14.71 -16.72
N LYS A 173 -1.18 -14.12 -17.92
CA LYS A 173 -1.96 -14.62 -19.07
C LYS A 173 -1.35 -15.92 -19.62
N VAL A 174 -2.15 -16.73 -20.32
CA VAL A 174 -1.72 -18.04 -20.87
C VAL A 174 -0.42 -17.97 -21.70
N PRO A 175 -0.22 -17.01 -22.63
CA PRO A 175 1.03 -16.94 -23.41
C PRO A 175 2.26 -16.70 -22.54
N VAL A 176 2.09 -15.98 -21.42
CA VAL A 176 3.15 -15.65 -20.47
C VAL A 176 3.57 -16.87 -19.66
N LYS A 177 2.62 -17.78 -19.37
CA LYS A 177 2.91 -19.06 -18.73
C LYS A 177 3.79 -19.98 -19.62
N GLY A 178 3.83 -19.72 -20.92
CA GLY A 178 4.70 -20.39 -21.90
C GLY A 178 6.08 -19.75 -22.09
N MET A 179 6.47 -18.79 -21.25
CA MET A 179 7.77 -18.13 -21.30
C MET A 179 8.93 -19.15 -21.23
N LYS A 180 10.06 -18.83 -21.89
CA LYS A 180 11.26 -19.66 -21.89
C LYS A 180 11.66 -20.03 -20.46
N ARG A 181 11.83 -21.32 -20.24
CA ARG A 181 12.16 -21.90 -18.95
C ARG A 181 13.66 -21.94 -18.75
N ILE A 182 14.10 -21.68 -17.53
CA ILE A 182 15.46 -22.04 -17.10
C ILE A 182 15.40 -23.48 -16.61
N THR A 183 16.37 -24.29 -17.02
CA THR A 183 16.62 -25.61 -16.45
C THR A 183 18.03 -25.60 -15.91
N ASN A 184 18.19 -25.73 -14.61
CA ASN A 184 19.50 -25.76 -13.97
C ASN A 184 19.97 -27.21 -13.84
N LYS A 185 21.25 -27.45 -14.15
CA LYS A 185 21.87 -28.77 -13.89
C LYS A 185 21.99 -28.90 -12.37
N GLY A 186 21.12 -29.73 -11.78
CA GLY A 186 21.04 -29.92 -10.33
C GLY A 186 22.38 -30.28 -9.72
N GLY A 187 22.99 -29.31 -9.03
CA GLY A 187 24.11 -29.52 -8.12
C GLY A 187 23.62 -29.83 -6.71
N SER A 188 24.54 -30.07 -5.78
CA SER A 188 24.20 -30.15 -4.36
C SER A 188 23.77 -28.77 -3.87
N LEU A 189 22.50 -28.67 -3.45
CA LEU A 189 21.94 -27.47 -2.82
C LEU A 189 22.04 -27.61 -1.30
N PRO A 190 22.45 -26.54 -0.57
CA PRO A 190 22.45 -26.57 0.89
C PRO A 190 21.02 -26.67 1.45
N ARG A 191 20.87 -27.18 2.67
CA ARG A 191 19.56 -27.24 3.36
C ARG A 191 19.01 -25.86 3.72
N HIS A 192 19.89 -24.90 3.92
CA HIS A 192 19.57 -23.52 4.21
C HIS A 192 20.44 -22.58 3.36
N PHE A 193 19.84 -21.52 2.86
CA PHE A 193 20.51 -20.45 2.13
C PHE A 193 19.72 -19.16 2.30
N ASP A 194 20.37 -18.09 2.75
CA ASP A 194 19.83 -16.74 2.75
C ASP A 194 20.75 -15.83 1.93
N ALA A 195 20.23 -15.25 0.84
CA ALA A 195 20.99 -14.34 -0.02
C ALA A 195 21.52 -13.10 0.73
N SER A 196 20.83 -12.64 1.77
CA SER A 196 21.26 -11.47 2.56
C SER A 196 22.45 -11.78 3.46
N GLU A 197 22.59 -13.03 3.91
CA GLU A 197 23.78 -13.50 4.61
C GLU A 197 24.92 -13.74 3.62
N HIS A 198 24.62 -14.39 2.49
CA HIS A 198 25.63 -14.75 1.49
C HIS A 198 26.23 -13.53 0.75
N TRP A 199 25.40 -12.53 0.44
CA TRP A 199 25.79 -11.27 -0.19
C TRP A 199 25.47 -10.08 0.72
N THR A 200 26.11 -10.06 1.88
CA THR A 200 25.90 -9.03 2.91
C THR A 200 25.98 -7.62 2.33
N GLY A 201 24.93 -6.83 2.55
CA GLY A 201 24.84 -5.44 2.08
C GLY A 201 24.46 -5.26 0.60
N LEU A 202 24.28 -6.35 -0.17
CA LEU A 202 23.87 -6.28 -1.58
C LEU A 202 22.37 -6.60 -1.79
N ILE A 203 21.68 -7.03 -0.73
CA ILE A 203 20.25 -7.29 -0.76
C ILE A 203 19.51 -6.11 -0.14
N ALA A 204 18.57 -5.53 -0.89
CA ALA A 204 17.74 -4.43 -0.42
C ALA A 204 16.73 -4.90 0.65
N GLU A 205 16.60 -4.12 1.72
CA GLU A 205 15.59 -4.36 2.76
C GLU A 205 14.16 -4.13 2.24
N ALA A 206 13.18 -4.58 3.03
CA ALA A 206 11.78 -4.40 2.70
C ALA A 206 11.38 -2.93 2.60
N ARG A 207 10.79 -2.56 1.46
CA ARG A 207 10.27 -1.22 1.20
C ARG A 207 8.76 -1.18 1.40
N ASP A 208 8.17 0.01 1.55
CA ASP A 208 6.72 0.15 1.74
C ASP A 208 6.07 0.75 0.49
N GLN A 209 5.21 -0.03 -0.15
CA GLN A 209 4.40 0.40 -1.28
C GLN A 209 3.27 1.37 -0.88
N GLY A 210 3.01 1.52 0.43
CA GLY A 210 1.89 2.30 0.94
C GLY A 210 0.53 1.75 0.51
N TRP A 211 -0.47 2.62 0.43
CA TRP A 211 -1.82 2.27 -0.02
C TRP A 211 -1.96 2.42 -1.53
N CYS A 212 -1.05 1.78 -2.26
CA CYS A 212 -1.01 1.72 -3.71
C CYS A 212 -0.70 0.28 -4.11
N GLY A 213 -1.56 -0.33 -4.94
CA GLY A 213 -1.39 -1.69 -5.46
C GLY A 213 -0.24 -1.77 -6.47
N SER A 214 0.98 -1.55 -6.00
CA SER A 214 2.20 -1.42 -6.80
C SER A 214 3.23 -2.50 -6.50
N SER A 215 2.85 -3.58 -5.80
CA SER A 215 3.74 -4.70 -5.52
C SER A 215 4.38 -5.30 -6.76
N TRP A 216 3.66 -5.31 -7.89
CA TRP A 216 4.18 -5.67 -9.21
C TRP A 216 5.42 -4.84 -9.62
N ALA A 217 5.38 -3.53 -9.37
CA ALA A 217 6.49 -2.62 -9.67
C ALA A 217 7.61 -2.72 -8.62
N PHE A 218 7.26 -2.78 -7.32
CA PHE A 218 8.24 -2.89 -6.24
C PHE A 218 9.07 -4.15 -6.32
N SER A 219 8.43 -5.31 -6.45
CA SER A 219 9.14 -6.58 -6.50
C SER A 219 9.98 -6.70 -7.78
N THR A 220 9.56 -6.10 -8.91
CA THR A 220 10.37 -6.03 -10.13
C THR A 220 11.58 -5.11 -9.94
N ALA A 221 11.38 -3.89 -9.43
CA ALA A 221 12.43 -2.90 -9.22
C ALA A 221 13.48 -3.38 -8.21
N THR A 222 13.04 -3.92 -7.08
CA THR A 222 13.92 -4.41 -6.02
C THR A 222 14.69 -5.63 -6.51
N MET A 223 14.05 -6.65 -7.11
CA MET A 223 14.77 -7.81 -7.68
C MET A 223 15.83 -7.41 -8.70
N ALA A 224 15.51 -6.45 -9.59
CA ALA A 224 16.50 -5.92 -10.52
C ALA A 224 17.65 -5.20 -9.78
N SER A 225 17.34 -4.42 -8.74
CA SER A 225 18.33 -3.74 -7.88
C SER A 225 19.31 -4.72 -7.23
N ASP A 226 18.81 -5.79 -6.59
CA ASP A 226 19.69 -6.79 -5.96
C ASP A 226 20.56 -7.47 -7.00
N ARG A 227 20.01 -7.80 -8.18
CA ARG A 227 20.78 -8.45 -9.23
C ARG A 227 21.84 -7.53 -9.83
N PHE A 228 21.58 -6.23 -9.95
CA PHE A 228 22.62 -5.26 -10.29
C PHE A 228 23.72 -5.29 -9.24
N ALA A 229 23.39 -5.21 -7.95
CA ALA A 229 24.37 -5.24 -6.87
C ALA A 229 25.19 -6.54 -6.85
N ILE A 230 24.54 -7.71 -6.90
CA ILE A 230 25.19 -9.03 -6.85
C ILE A 230 26.07 -9.26 -8.08
N LEU A 231 25.51 -9.08 -9.29
CA LEU A 231 26.21 -9.47 -10.53
C LEU A 231 27.25 -8.43 -10.97
N SER A 232 27.18 -7.20 -10.47
CA SER A 232 28.26 -6.21 -10.59
C SER A 232 29.30 -6.31 -9.46
N LYS A 233 29.14 -7.24 -8.51
CA LYS A 233 30.00 -7.39 -7.33
C LYS A 233 30.10 -6.11 -6.49
N GLY A 234 28.96 -5.45 -6.27
CA GLY A 234 28.84 -4.25 -5.44
C GLY A 234 29.23 -2.93 -6.12
N ARG A 235 29.49 -2.94 -7.43
CA ARG A 235 29.82 -1.71 -8.19
C ARG A 235 28.57 -0.91 -8.55
N GLU A 236 27.46 -1.59 -8.82
CA GLU A 236 26.16 -0.99 -9.13
C GLU A 236 25.16 -1.32 -8.01
N MET A 237 25.38 -0.77 -6.81
CA MET A 237 24.41 -0.83 -5.71
C MET A 237 23.43 0.31 -5.83
N ILE A 238 22.30 0.06 -6.50
CA ILE A 238 21.29 1.07 -6.78
C ILE A 238 19.93 0.64 -6.25
N GLN A 239 19.05 1.60 -5.98
CA GLN A 239 17.63 1.36 -5.72
C GLN A 239 16.85 1.86 -6.93
N LEU A 240 16.35 0.94 -7.75
CA LEU A 240 15.60 1.30 -8.96
C LEU A 240 14.22 1.85 -8.62
N ALA A 241 13.76 2.83 -9.39
CA ALA A 241 12.49 3.51 -9.15
C ALA A 241 11.26 2.65 -9.52
N PRO A 242 10.47 2.14 -8.55
CA PRO A 242 9.17 1.53 -8.87
C PRO A 242 8.18 2.56 -9.40
N GLN A 243 8.33 3.83 -9.04
CA GLN A 243 7.45 4.92 -9.49
C GLN A 243 7.48 5.11 -11.01
N GLN A 244 8.67 5.03 -11.64
CA GLN A 244 8.77 5.10 -13.09
C GLN A 244 7.92 4.00 -13.74
N MET A 245 7.89 2.80 -13.16
CA MET A 245 7.09 1.71 -13.72
C MET A 245 5.59 2.01 -13.60
N LEU A 246 5.14 2.54 -12.46
CA LEU A 246 3.74 2.96 -12.28
C LEU A 246 3.31 4.02 -13.28
N ALA A 247 4.19 4.97 -13.58
CA ALA A 247 3.90 6.09 -14.48
C ALA A 247 3.97 5.70 -15.96
N CYS A 248 4.94 4.87 -16.33
CA CYS A 248 5.39 4.73 -17.72
C CYS A 248 5.05 3.38 -18.38
N VAL A 249 4.81 2.30 -17.61
CA VAL A 249 4.46 1.02 -18.22
C VAL A 249 3.04 1.08 -18.77
N ARG A 250 2.93 0.98 -20.10
CA ARG A 250 1.66 1.06 -20.80
C ARG A 250 0.78 -0.17 -20.50
N ARG A 251 -0.54 0.03 -20.60
CA ARG A 251 -1.57 -1.02 -20.41
C ARG A 251 -1.52 -1.66 -19.01
N GLN A 252 -1.11 -0.88 -18.01
CA GLN A 252 -1.19 -1.21 -16.59
C GLN A 252 -2.17 -0.27 -15.90
N HIS A 253 -2.51 -0.58 -14.64
CA HIS A 253 -3.50 0.16 -13.87
C HIS A 253 -2.87 0.89 -12.66
N GLY A 254 -1.56 1.15 -12.70
CA GLY A 254 -0.85 1.88 -11.66
C GLY A 254 -1.07 1.27 -10.28
N CYS A 255 -1.67 2.05 -9.37
CA CYS A 255 -2.03 1.64 -8.02
C CYS A 255 -3.22 0.69 -7.92
N ASN A 256 -3.91 0.37 -9.02
CA ASN A 256 -4.93 -0.67 -9.07
C ASN A 256 -4.37 -2.01 -9.58
N GLY A 257 -3.07 -2.07 -9.85
CA GLY A 257 -2.34 -3.28 -10.15
C GLY A 257 -1.71 -3.35 -11.53
N GLY A 258 -0.88 -4.38 -11.73
CA GLY A 258 -0.17 -4.59 -12.97
C GLY A 258 0.32 -6.03 -13.17
N TYR A 259 0.75 -6.31 -14.39
CA TYR A 259 1.31 -7.59 -14.80
C TYR A 259 2.84 -7.55 -14.84
N LEU A 260 3.48 -8.59 -14.31
CA LEU A 260 4.94 -8.69 -14.21
C LEU A 260 5.63 -8.77 -15.57
N ASP A 261 5.02 -9.44 -16.55
CA ASP A 261 5.59 -9.59 -17.90
C ASP A 261 5.75 -8.24 -18.61
N ALA A 262 4.78 -7.35 -18.45
CA ALA A 262 4.85 -6.00 -18.99
C ALA A 262 5.92 -5.16 -18.30
N ALA A 263 6.07 -5.30 -16.97
CA ALA A 263 7.14 -4.65 -16.22
C ALA A 263 8.51 -5.11 -16.72
N TRP A 264 8.76 -6.41 -16.79
CA TRP A 264 10.03 -6.94 -17.32
C TRP A 264 10.27 -6.58 -18.78
N TYR A 265 9.23 -6.56 -19.61
CA TYR A 265 9.34 -6.08 -20.98
C TYR A 265 9.77 -4.61 -21.04
N TYR A 266 9.21 -3.77 -20.17
CA TYR A 266 9.61 -2.36 -20.05
C TYR A 266 11.06 -2.20 -19.61
N LEU A 267 11.51 -2.95 -18.59
CA LEU A 267 12.91 -2.91 -18.12
C LEU A 267 13.88 -3.37 -19.21
N ARG A 268 13.45 -4.31 -20.05
CA ARG A 268 14.26 -4.77 -21.18
C ARG A 268 14.37 -3.74 -22.30
N LYS A 269 13.28 -3.05 -22.61
CA LYS A 269 13.20 -2.15 -23.78
C LYS A 269 13.64 -0.73 -23.49
N ILE A 270 13.22 -0.21 -22.34
CA ILE A 270 13.44 1.18 -21.93
C ILE A 270 14.42 1.22 -20.76
N GLY A 271 14.19 0.38 -19.75
CA GLY A 271 14.92 0.45 -18.48
C GLY A 271 14.29 1.45 -17.51
N VAL A 272 14.92 1.62 -16.36
CA VAL A 272 14.50 2.52 -15.30
C VAL A 272 15.66 3.34 -14.76
N VAL A 273 15.35 4.48 -14.15
CA VAL A 273 16.30 5.26 -13.34
C VAL A 273 16.29 4.76 -11.89
N ASP A 274 17.22 5.26 -11.09
CA ASP A 274 17.18 5.09 -9.65
C ASP A 274 16.06 5.93 -9.00
N GLU A 275 15.73 5.59 -7.78
CA GLU A 275 14.65 6.22 -7.04
C GLU A 275 14.93 7.66 -6.59
N GLU A 276 16.19 8.05 -6.43
CA GLU A 276 16.51 9.46 -6.10
C GLU A 276 16.14 10.35 -7.29
N CYS A 277 16.37 9.87 -8.52
CA CYS A 277 15.93 10.55 -9.74
C CYS A 277 14.41 10.49 -9.98
N TYR A 278 13.75 9.38 -9.65
CA TYR A 278 12.29 9.24 -9.79
C TYR A 278 11.64 8.75 -8.48
N PRO A 279 11.39 9.67 -7.53
CA PRO A 279 10.90 9.34 -6.19
C PRO A 279 9.51 8.70 -6.18
N TYR A 280 9.30 7.78 -5.24
CA TYR A 280 8.01 7.14 -5.02
C TYR A 280 6.97 8.05 -4.38
N ILE A 281 5.79 8.13 -5.00
CA ILE A 281 4.68 8.97 -4.52
C ILE A 281 3.37 8.19 -4.29
N ALA A 282 3.40 6.85 -4.43
CA ALA A 282 2.24 5.98 -4.22
C ALA A 282 1.00 6.36 -5.05
N ALA A 283 1.20 6.91 -6.25
CA ALA A 283 0.14 7.29 -7.16
C ALA A 283 0.57 7.06 -8.61
N GLN A 284 -0.39 6.80 -9.50
CA GLN A 284 -0.11 6.84 -10.93
C GLN A 284 -0.08 8.31 -11.38
N ASN A 285 1.05 8.75 -11.91
CA ASN A 285 1.25 10.10 -12.43
C ASN A 285 1.69 10.06 -13.91
N VAL A 286 1.94 11.24 -14.46
CA VAL A 286 2.41 11.39 -15.84
C VAL A 286 3.81 10.82 -15.98
N CYS A 287 4.01 9.96 -16.98
CA CYS A 287 5.34 9.46 -17.33
C CYS A 287 6.25 10.62 -17.75
N LYS A 288 7.39 10.76 -17.05
CA LYS A 288 8.40 11.80 -17.32
C LYS A 288 9.52 11.32 -18.25
N ILE A 289 9.60 10.01 -18.49
CA ILE A 289 10.63 9.37 -19.31
C ILE A 289 10.11 9.18 -20.73
N GLN A 290 10.87 9.65 -21.71
CA GLN A 290 10.61 9.46 -23.12
C GLN A 290 11.37 8.24 -23.67
N PRO A 291 10.85 7.59 -24.73
CA PRO A 291 11.60 6.55 -25.42
C PRO A 291 12.95 7.07 -25.95
N GLY A 292 14.04 6.44 -25.52
CA GLY A 292 15.40 6.83 -25.90
C GLY A 292 16.12 7.72 -24.89
N ASP A 293 15.47 8.09 -23.79
CA ASP A 293 16.15 8.81 -22.71
C ASP A 293 17.31 8.01 -22.12
N THR A 294 18.32 8.76 -21.69
CA THR A 294 19.46 8.31 -20.89
C THR A 294 19.35 8.91 -19.49
N LEU A 295 20.21 8.49 -18.54
CA LEU A 295 20.29 9.12 -17.23
C LEU A 295 20.54 10.64 -17.34
N ILE A 296 21.32 11.05 -18.34
CA ILE A 296 21.64 12.47 -18.59
C ILE A 296 20.40 13.22 -19.07
N THR A 297 19.69 12.71 -20.09
CA THR A 297 18.53 13.42 -20.65
C THR A 297 17.33 13.41 -19.70
N ALA A 298 17.25 12.41 -18.83
CA ALA A 298 16.30 12.36 -17.72
C ALA A 298 16.70 13.25 -16.52
N ASN A 299 17.84 13.95 -16.59
CA ASN A 299 18.37 14.81 -15.54
C ASN A 299 18.58 14.08 -14.19
N CYS A 300 19.07 12.84 -14.26
CA CYS A 300 19.47 12.04 -13.11
C CYS A 300 20.95 12.24 -12.78
N GLU A 301 21.31 12.02 -11.52
CA GLU A 301 22.71 11.90 -11.13
C GLU A 301 23.33 10.61 -11.71
N LEU A 302 24.59 10.71 -12.15
CA LEU A 302 25.30 9.56 -12.69
C LEU A 302 25.95 8.77 -11.56
N PRO A 303 25.95 7.43 -11.61
CA PRO A 303 26.54 6.61 -10.57
C PRO A 303 28.06 6.85 -10.48
N ALA A 304 28.57 7.15 -9.28
CA ALA A 304 29.98 7.49 -9.09
C ALA A 304 30.96 6.32 -9.36
N LYS A 305 30.51 5.07 -9.20
CA LYS A 305 31.37 3.87 -9.27
C LYS A 305 31.51 3.26 -10.66
N VAL A 306 30.65 3.64 -11.61
CA VAL A 306 30.64 3.10 -12.97
C VAL A 306 30.33 4.20 -13.97
N ASN A 307 30.94 4.17 -15.15
CA ASN A 307 30.71 5.18 -16.19
C ASN A 307 29.40 4.96 -16.97
N ARG A 308 28.27 4.79 -16.26
CA ARG A 308 26.96 4.53 -16.87
C ARG A 308 26.25 5.83 -17.19
N THR A 309 25.83 5.98 -18.44
CA THR A 309 24.86 7.00 -18.88
C THR A 309 23.53 6.39 -19.29
N ASP A 310 23.52 5.10 -19.66
CA ASP A 310 22.32 4.37 -20.04
C ASP A 310 21.39 4.08 -18.85
N MET A 311 20.08 4.08 -19.12
CA MET A 311 19.05 3.54 -18.22
C MET A 311 19.39 2.13 -17.72
N TYR A 312 18.96 1.80 -16.50
CA TYR A 312 19.11 0.46 -15.93
C TYR A 312 18.19 -0.52 -16.64
N ARG A 313 18.77 -1.29 -17.56
CA ARG A 313 18.07 -2.26 -18.41
C ARG A 313 18.35 -3.69 -17.97
N MET A 314 17.34 -4.54 -18.16
CA MET A 314 17.38 -5.97 -17.83
C MET A 314 17.29 -6.83 -19.10
N GLY A 315 17.81 -8.05 -19.03
CA GLY A 315 17.67 -9.06 -20.06
C GLY A 315 16.23 -9.58 -20.17
N PRO A 316 15.98 -10.56 -21.05
CA PRO A 316 14.68 -11.22 -21.10
C PRO A 316 14.35 -11.87 -19.75
N ALA A 317 13.10 -11.72 -19.31
CA ALA A 317 12.58 -12.51 -18.20
C ALA A 317 12.47 -13.99 -18.59
N LEU A 318 12.69 -14.86 -17.61
CA LEU A 318 12.70 -16.31 -17.74
C LEU A 318 11.86 -16.91 -16.61
N SER A 319 11.14 -17.99 -16.90
CA SER A 319 10.27 -18.67 -15.93
C SER A 319 10.99 -19.83 -15.25
N LEU A 320 10.79 -19.95 -13.94
CA LEU A 320 11.25 -21.05 -13.09
C LEU A 320 10.02 -21.84 -12.63
N ASN A 321 10.05 -23.17 -12.73
CA ASN A 321 8.81 -23.99 -12.59
C ASN A 321 8.97 -25.20 -11.66
N ASN A 322 10.07 -25.30 -10.93
CA ASN A 322 10.23 -26.30 -9.87
C ASN A 322 11.15 -25.76 -8.78
N GLU A 323 11.04 -26.37 -7.60
CA GLU A 323 11.79 -26.02 -6.38
C GLU A 323 13.30 -25.93 -6.65
N THR A 324 13.88 -26.94 -7.32
CA THR A 324 15.32 -27.02 -7.60
C THR A 324 15.81 -25.87 -8.49
N ASP A 325 15.06 -25.50 -9.53
CA ASP A 325 15.41 -24.40 -10.43
C ASP A 325 15.36 -23.07 -9.69
N ILE A 326 14.33 -22.85 -8.86
CA ILE A 326 14.19 -21.65 -8.03
C ILE A 326 15.37 -21.54 -7.05
N MET A 327 15.67 -22.61 -6.30
CA MET A 327 16.80 -22.63 -5.36
C MET A 327 18.14 -22.38 -6.07
N THR A 328 18.37 -23.03 -7.20
CA THR A 328 19.64 -22.89 -7.94
C THR A 328 19.80 -21.47 -8.47
N GLU A 329 18.74 -20.89 -9.03
CA GLU A 329 18.78 -19.51 -9.54
C GLU A 329 19.03 -18.50 -8.41
N ILE A 330 18.37 -18.67 -7.25
CA ILE A 330 18.60 -17.83 -6.07
C ILE A 330 20.06 -17.91 -5.60
N LYS A 331 20.61 -19.12 -5.49
CA LYS A 331 21.99 -19.32 -5.02
C LYS A 331 23.04 -18.82 -6.00
N ASP A 332 22.82 -18.96 -7.29
CA ASP A 332 23.86 -18.68 -8.29
C ASP A 332 23.80 -17.24 -8.82
N ARG A 333 22.62 -16.62 -8.84
CA ARG A 333 22.39 -15.31 -9.49
C ARG A 333 21.64 -14.31 -8.63
N GLY A 334 21.28 -14.70 -7.41
CA GLY A 334 20.52 -13.87 -6.51
C GLY A 334 19.02 -13.92 -6.79
N THR A 335 18.34 -12.95 -6.22
CA THR A 335 16.92 -13.09 -5.87
C THR A 335 16.00 -13.19 -7.09
N VAL A 336 14.83 -13.80 -6.89
CA VAL A 336 13.82 -14.05 -7.93
C VAL A 336 12.48 -13.47 -7.51
N GLN A 337 11.62 -13.14 -8.47
CA GLN A 337 10.30 -12.58 -8.21
C GLN A 337 9.25 -13.67 -8.28
N ALA A 338 8.42 -13.82 -7.26
CA ALA A 338 7.33 -14.79 -7.22
C ALA A 338 5.97 -14.09 -7.12
N ILE A 339 4.94 -14.69 -7.72
CA ILE A 339 3.55 -14.35 -7.44
C ILE A 339 3.03 -15.34 -6.41
N MET A 340 2.33 -14.84 -5.40
CA MET A 340 1.56 -15.65 -4.46
C MET A 340 0.12 -15.15 -4.36
N ARG A 341 -0.77 -16.05 -4.01
CA ARG A 341 -2.15 -15.76 -3.64
C ARG A 341 -2.20 -15.39 -2.17
N VAL A 342 -2.75 -14.23 -1.84
CA VAL A 342 -2.80 -13.74 -0.47
C VAL A 342 -4.23 -13.82 0.05
N TYR A 343 -4.34 -14.42 1.23
CA TYR A 343 -5.56 -14.58 2.01
C TYR A 343 -5.57 -13.60 3.19
N ARG A 344 -6.70 -13.49 3.87
CA ARG A 344 -6.92 -12.48 4.92
C ARG A 344 -6.01 -12.67 6.13
N ASP A 345 -5.77 -13.91 6.53
CA ASP A 345 -4.87 -14.26 7.64
C ASP A 345 -3.42 -13.83 7.41
N PHE A 346 -2.93 -13.84 6.16
CA PHE A 346 -1.55 -13.44 5.85
C PHE A 346 -1.24 -11.99 6.23
N PHE A 347 -2.23 -11.10 6.18
CA PHE A 347 -2.06 -9.72 6.63
C PHE A 347 -1.54 -9.69 8.09
N SER A 348 -2.10 -10.53 8.96
CA SER A 348 -1.73 -10.61 10.37
C SER A 348 -0.43 -11.36 10.65
N TYR A 349 0.30 -11.85 9.63
CA TYR A 349 1.54 -12.62 9.83
C TYR A 349 2.60 -11.83 10.60
N ARG A 350 3.13 -12.44 11.68
CA ARG A 350 4.24 -11.89 12.49
C ARG A 350 5.54 -12.66 12.33
N SER A 351 5.48 -13.99 12.44
CA SER A 351 6.67 -14.84 12.44
C SER A 351 6.33 -16.32 12.27
N GLY A 352 7.32 -17.13 11.89
CA GLY A 352 7.19 -18.58 11.71
C GLY A 352 6.94 -18.96 10.25
N ILE A 353 6.57 -20.21 9.99
CA ILE A 353 6.38 -20.71 8.62
C ILE A 353 4.90 -20.60 8.26
N TYR A 354 4.56 -19.56 7.49
CA TYR A 354 3.20 -19.29 7.06
C TYR A 354 2.64 -20.44 6.22
N ARG A 355 1.40 -20.79 6.54
CA ARG A 355 0.48 -21.62 5.75
C ARG A 355 -0.92 -21.04 5.92
N HIS A 356 -1.71 -21.02 4.86
CA HIS A 356 -3.07 -20.50 4.95
C HIS A 356 -3.91 -21.32 5.92
N SER A 357 -4.62 -20.64 6.82
CA SER A 357 -5.46 -21.23 7.85
C SER A 357 -6.93 -21.26 7.42
N ALA A 358 -7.61 -22.36 7.74
CA ALA A 358 -9.06 -22.48 7.58
C ALA A 358 -9.87 -21.46 8.39
N ALA A 359 -9.26 -20.82 9.41
CA ALA A 359 -9.88 -19.74 10.18
C ALA A 359 -10.18 -18.49 9.34
N ALA A 360 -9.46 -18.29 8.23
CA ALA A 360 -9.67 -17.19 7.29
C ALA A 360 -10.45 -17.63 6.04
N THR A 361 -11.39 -18.57 6.17
CA THR A 361 -12.15 -19.10 5.03
C THR A 361 -13.67 -19.09 5.26
N PRO A 362 -14.39 -18.09 4.74
CA PRO A 362 -15.71 -18.28 4.12
C PRO A 362 -15.62 -18.23 2.58
N ALA A 363 -16.63 -18.78 1.88
CA ALA A 363 -16.70 -18.86 0.42
C ALA A 363 -16.64 -17.50 -0.32
N ASP A 364 -16.92 -16.40 0.39
CA ASP A 364 -17.00 -15.04 -0.17
C ASP A 364 -15.66 -14.29 -0.09
N GLU A 365 -14.65 -14.83 0.62
CA GLU A 365 -13.31 -14.26 0.71
C GLU A 365 -12.54 -14.45 -0.60
N ARG A 366 -12.68 -13.47 -1.50
CA ARG A 366 -11.86 -13.41 -2.71
C ARG A 366 -10.43 -13.03 -2.34
N SER A 367 -9.52 -13.98 -2.27
CA SER A 367 -8.06 -13.71 -2.26
C SER A 367 -7.63 -12.96 -3.52
N ALA A 368 -6.49 -12.28 -3.45
CA ALA A 368 -5.88 -11.59 -4.60
C ALA A 368 -4.40 -11.95 -4.73
N TYR A 369 -3.80 -11.64 -5.88
CA TYR A 369 -2.43 -11.98 -6.16
C TYR A 369 -1.48 -10.83 -5.77
N HIS A 370 -0.36 -11.20 -5.16
CA HIS A 370 0.67 -10.28 -4.73
C HIS A 370 2.02 -10.80 -5.22
N SER A 371 2.93 -9.90 -5.57
CA SER A 371 4.28 -10.30 -5.95
C SER A 371 5.29 -9.90 -4.90
N VAL A 372 6.15 -10.86 -4.59
CA VAL A 372 7.19 -10.79 -3.56
C VAL A 372 8.52 -11.21 -4.17
N ARG A 373 9.59 -11.06 -3.40
CA ARG A 373 10.92 -11.43 -3.82
C ARG A 373 11.43 -12.59 -2.96
N LEU A 374 11.73 -13.72 -3.57
CA LEU A 374 12.33 -14.87 -2.89
C LEU A 374 13.84 -14.67 -2.82
N ILE A 375 14.40 -14.81 -1.62
CA ILE A 375 15.81 -14.55 -1.34
C ILE A 375 16.55 -15.78 -0.80
N GLY A 376 15.83 -16.84 -0.46
CA GLY A 376 16.44 -17.97 0.23
C GLY A 376 15.43 -19.04 0.62
N TRP A 377 15.92 -20.03 1.34
CA TRP A 377 15.13 -21.15 1.86
C TRP A 377 15.77 -21.72 3.12
N GLY A 378 15.00 -22.54 3.83
CA GLY A 378 15.51 -23.32 4.94
C GLY A 378 14.64 -24.51 5.26
N GLU A 379 15.06 -25.20 6.32
CA GLU A 379 14.41 -26.38 6.88
C GLU A 379 14.41 -26.25 8.40
N GLU A 380 13.25 -26.40 9.02
CA GLU A 380 13.09 -26.38 10.47
C GLU A 380 12.51 -27.70 10.96
N ARG A 381 13.03 -28.20 12.07
CA ARG A 381 12.49 -29.41 12.71
C ARG A 381 11.37 -29.02 13.66
N VAL A 382 10.14 -29.40 13.32
CA VAL A 382 8.95 -29.21 14.15
C VAL A 382 8.51 -30.58 14.66
N GLY A 383 8.85 -30.88 15.91
CA GLY A 383 8.67 -32.23 16.47
C GLY A 383 9.51 -33.27 15.73
N TYR A 384 8.85 -34.25 15.11
CA TYR A 384 9.50 -35.30 14.33
C TYR A 384 9.59 -34.99 12.83
N GLU A 385 8.96 -33.90 12.37
CA GLU A 385 8.90 -33.54 10.96
C GLU A 385 9.89 -32.43 10.61
N VAL A 386 10.36 -32.44 9.36
CA VAL A 386 11.15 -31.36 8.78
C VAL A 386 10.24 -30.52 7.90
N VAL A 387 10.01 -29.27 8.29
CA VAL A 387 9.21 -28.31 7.56
C VAL A 387 10.14 -27.44 6.73
N LYS A 388 9.96 -27.49 5.41
CA LYS A 388 10.68 -26.68 4.43
C LYS A 388 10.01 -25.32 4.28
N TYR A 389 10.79 -24.26 4.12
CA TYR A 389 10.26 -22.93 3.84
C TYR A 389 11.08 -22.16 2.80
N TRP A 390 10.43 -21.19 2.16
CA TRP A 390 11.07 -20.10 1.43
C TRP A 390 11.24 -18.89 2.35
N ILE A 391 12.28 -18.09 2.10
CA ILE A 391 12.48 -16.77 2.71
C ILE A 391 12.12 -15.73 1.65
N ALA A 392 11.17 -14.86 1.96
CA ALA A 392 10.66 -13.87 1.04
C ALA A 392 10.68 -12.46 1.67
N ILE A 393 10.96 -11.45 0.85
CA ILE A 393 10.86 -10.04 1.21
C ILE A 393 9.55 -9.48 0.64
N ASN A 394 8.76 -8.86 1.53
CA ASN A 394 7.50 -8.22 1.19
C ASN A 394 7.73 -6.74 0.81
N SER A 395 6.66 -6.06 0.38
CA SER A 395 6.65 -4.64 0.00
C SER A 395 5.77 -3.78 0.92
N TRP A 396 5.64 -4.18 2.20
CA TRP A 396 4.84 -3.48 3.21
C TRP A 396 5.71 -2.86 4.31
N GLY A 397 6.99 -2.61 4.04
CA GLY A 397 7.92 -2.01 5.00
C GLY A 397 8.45 -2.99 6.04
N GLN A 398 9.48 -2.54 6.75
CA GLN A 398 10.18 -3.33 7.77
C GLN A 398 9.36 -3.56 9.05
N TRP A 399 8.30 -2.78 9.29
CA TRP A 399 7.45 -2.91 10.47
C TRP A 399 6.54 -4.15 10.43
N TRP A 400 6.32 -4.73 9.24
CA TRP A 400 5.49 -5.92 9.04
C TRP A 400 6.30 -7.23 9.11
N GLY A 401 5.71 -8.32 9.59
CA GLY A 401 6.35 -9.65 9.64
C GLY A 401 7.70 -9.69 10.38
N GLU A 402 8.65 -10.39 9.78
CA GLU A 402 10.02 -10.60 10.28
C GLU A 402 10.95 -9.53 9.69
N ASN A 403 10.79 -8.28 10.12
CA ASN A 403 11.49 -7.10 9.56
C ASN A 403 11.20 -6.86 8.06
N GLY A 404 9.93 -6.97 7.68
CA GLY A 404 9.43 -6.91 6.31
C GLY A 404 9.66 -8.18 5.49
N ARG A 405 10.21 -9.21 6.12
CA ARG A 405 10.36 -10.56 5.56
C ARG A 405 9.26 -11.47 6.08
N PHE A 406 9.10 -12.60 5.41
CA PHE A 406 8.28 -13.70 5.89
C PHE A 406 8.83 -15.03 5.39
N ARG A 407 8.44 -16.09 6.09
CA ARG A 407 8.71 -17.47 5.69
C ARG A 407 7.41 -18.16 5.37
N ILE A 408 7.39 -18.92 4.28
CA ILE A 408 6.21 -19.61 3.76
C ILE A 408 6.57 -21.04 3.39
N LEU A 409 5.63 -21.97 3.59
CA LEU A 409 5.82 -23.39 3.33
C LEU A 409 6.31 -23.63 1.88
N ARG A 410 7.39 -24.41 1.75
CA ARG A 410 8.06 -24.75 0.48
C ARG A 410 7.81 -26.22 0.12
N GLY A 411 7.67 -26.49 -1.17
CA GLY A 411 7.53 -27.83 -1.75
C GLY A 411 6.08 -28.31 -1.88
N SER A 412 5.11 -27.50 -1.43
CA SER A 412 3.67 -27.74 -1.56
C SER A 412 2.97 -26.73 -2.45
N ASN A 413 3.71 -25.81 -3.09
CA ASN A 413 3.15 -24.67 -3.81
C ASN A 413 2.13 -23.88 -2.96
N GLU A 414 2.44 -23.71 -1.67
CA GLU A 414 1.60 -22.99 -0.72
C GLU A 414 1.25 -21.61 -1.27
N CYS A 415 -0.03 -21.27 -1.28
CA CYS A 415 -0.51 -20.00 -1.82
C CYS A 415 -0.03 -19.74 -3.27
N GLU A 416 0.15 -20.79 -4.08
CA GLU A 416 0.62 -20.70 -5.47
C GLU A 416 2.02 -20.07 -5.66
N ILE A 417 2.82 -19.92 -4.59
CA ILE A 417 4.08 -19.14 -4.63
C ILE A 417 5.15 -19.73 -5.58
N GLU A 418 5.07 -21.01 -5.90
CA GLU A 418 6.00 -21.71 -6.79
C GLU A 418 5.48 -21.77 -8.24
N SER A 419 4.26 -21.29 -8.49
CA SER A 419 3.56 -21.46 -9.78
C SER A 419 4.04 -20.49 -10.86
N TYR A 420 4.50 -19.31 -10.46
CA TYR A 420 4.99 -18.29 -11.39
C TYR A 420 6.12 -17.50 -10.75
N VAL A 421 7.34 -17.97 -11.00
CA VAL A 421 8.57 -17.36 -10.51
C VAL A 421 9.41 -16.91 -11.70
N LEU A 422 9.85 -15.65 -11.66
CA LEU A 422 10.60 -15.00 -12.71
C LEU A 422 12.01 -14.63 -12.27
N ALA A 423 12.94 -14.77 -13.20
CA ALA A 423 14.29 -14.26 -13.10
C ALA A 423 14.66 -13.45 -14.35
N SER A 424 15.58 -12.50 -14.21
CA SER A 424 16.18 -11.77 -15.33
C SER A 424 17.57 -11.27 -14.93
N ASN A 425 18.47 -11.12 -15.90
CA ASN A 425 19.85 -10.67 -15.63
C ASN A 425 20.04 -9.22 -16.10
N PRO A 426 20.70 -8.36 -15.32
CA PRO A 426 21.01 -6.98 -15.69
C PRO A 426 22.06 -6.89 -16.81
N TYR A 427 22.03 -5.78 -17.54
CA TYR A 427 23.16 -5.33 -18.36
C TYR A 427 24.11 -4.50 -17.48
N VAL A 428 25.09 -5.15 -16.85
CA VAL A 428 26.10 -4.51 -15.99
C VAL A 428 27.16 -3.78 -16.82
N HIS A 429 27.57 -2.59 -16.37
CA HIS A 429 28.33 -1.63 -17.17
C HIS A 429 29.85 -1.97 -17.30
N GLU A 430 30.36 -3.01 -16.65
CA GLU A 430 31.81 -3.34 -16.66
C GLU A 430 32.15 -4.81 -16.98
N HIS A 431 31.20 -5.63 -17.43
CA HIS A 431 31.50 -6.91 -18.10
C HIS A 431 31.48 -6.81 -19.64
N VAL A 432 31.49 -5.60 -20.18
CA VAL A 432 31.51 -5.35 -21.62
C VAL A 432 32.70 -4.46 -22.01
N GLN A 433 33.94 -4.89 -21.75
CA GLN A 433 35.10 -4.45 -22.55
C GLN A 433 36.16 -5.56 -22.78
N ALA A 434 36.43 -5.75 -24.09
CA ALA A 434 37.55 -6.37 -24.81
C ALA A 434 38.02 -7.82 -24.49
N ILE A 435 37.48 -8.80 -25.24
CA ILE A 435 38.27 -9.99 -25.62
C ILE A 435 38.76 -9.81 -27.07
N ARG A 436 40.05 -9.44 -27.19
CA ARG A 436 40.97 -9.72 -28.31
C ARG A 436 42.34 -9.86 -27.62
N ASN A 437 43.03 -11.00 -27.61
CA ASN A 437 43.35 -11.91 -28.70
C ASN A 437 43.37 -13.41 -28.28
N VAL A 438 42.88 -14.23 -29.22
CA VAL A 438 43.28 -15.58 -29.69
C VAL A 438 44.23 -16.43 -28.82
N GLY A 439 43.77 -17.64 -28.49
CA GLY A 439 44.62 -18.81 -28.17
C GLY A 439 44.07 -19.72 -27.07
N ASP A 440 43.30 -20.73 -27.49
CA ASP A 440 43.00 -22.00 -26.80
C ASP A 440 42.02 -22.06 -25.58
N LEU A 441 40.86 -22.65 -25.92
CA LEU A 441 40.00 -23.59 -25.16
C LEU A 441 39.04 -23.10 -24.04
N GLN A 442 37.76 -23.13 -24.46
CA GLN A 442 36.57 -23.74 -23.83
C GLN A 442 35.46 -22.80 -23.28
N GLU A 443 34.25 -23.11 -23.76
CA GLU A 443 33.02 -22.30 -23.84
C GLU A 443 32.35 -21.97 -22.49
N PHE A 444 31.83 -20.73 -22.38
CA PHE A 444 30.50 -20.48 -21.82
C PHE A 444 29.83 -19.35 -22.61
N TYR A 445 28.86 -19.71 -23.47
CA TYR A 445 28.03 -18.77 -24.21
C TYR A 445 27.04 -18.06 -23.26
N VAL A 446 27.33 -16.80 -22.93
CA VAL A 446 26.30 -15.83 -22.52
C VAL A 446 25.81 -15.14 -23.80
N GLY A 447 24.71 -15.64 -24.35
CA GLY A 447 24.10 -15.09 -25.56
C GLY A 447 23.55 -13.68 -25.33
N THR A 448 24.30 -12.67 -25.76
CA THR A 448 23.81 -11.30 -25.92
C THR A 448 23.18 -11.17 -27.31
N GLY A 449 21.87 -10.98 -27.36
CA GLY A 449 21.16 -10.70 -28.60
C GLY A 449 21.54 -9.31 -29.11
N TYR A 450 22.31 -9.28 -30.19
CA TYR A 450 22.57 -8.08 -30.99
C TYR A 450 21.26 -7.63 -31.66
N VAL A 451 20.82 -6.39 -31.40
CA VAL A 451 19.75 -5.74 -32.17
C VAL A 451 20.44 -4.79 -33.16
N PRO A 452 20.34 -4.99 -34.48
CA PRO A 452 20.88 -4.03 -35.44
C PRO A 452 20.08 -2.72 -35.36
N HIS A 453 20.78 -1.59 -35.22
CA HIS A 453 20.21 -0.28 -35.52
C HIS A 453 19.83 -0.21 -37.01
N PRO A 454 18.68 0.41 -37.38
CA PRO A 454 18.33 0.59 -38.77
C PRO A 454 19.24 1.66 -39.39
N SER A 455 20.14 1.24 -40.29
CA SER A 455 20.92 2.16 -41.11
C SER A 455 20.03 2.83 -42.17
N ARG A 456 20.11 4.16 -42.22
CA ARG A 456 19.56 5.01 -43.29
C ARG A 456 20.08 4.51 -44.65
N ARG A 457 19.18 4.17 -45.57
CA ARG A 457 19.52 4.00 -46.99
C ARG A 457 19.46 5.36 -47.68
N TYR A 458 20.60 5.81 -48.22
CA TYR A 458 20.62 6.66 -49.41
C TYR A 458 21.04 5.79 -50.60
N PRO A 459 20.35 5.81 -51.74
CA PRO A 459 20.83 5.14 -52.94
C PRO A 459 21.86 6.02 -53.68
N PRO A 460 22.96 5.46 -54.21
CA PRO A 460 23.80 6.16 -55.16
C PRO A 460 23.21 6.09 -56.57
N TYR A 461 23.35 7.21 -57.26
CA TYR A 461 23.16 7.39 -58.70
C TYR A 461 23.93 6.36 -59.54
N GLY A 462 23.27 5.84 -60.59
CA GLY A 462 23.78 5.85 -61.96
C GLY A 462 24.59 4.66 -62.48
N ARG A 463 23.98 3.87 -63.37
CA ARG A 463 24.37 3.69 -64.80
C ARG A 463 23.35 2.78 -65.49
N GLY A 464 22.83 3.26 -66.62
CA GLY A 464 21.80 2.62 -67.45
C GLY A 464 20.93 3.69 -68.09
#